data_AF-A0A960JBR9-F1
#
_entry.id   AF-A0A960JBR9-F1
#
_cell.length_a   1.000
_cell.length_b   1.000
_cell.length_c   1.000
_cell.angle_alpha   90.00
_cell.angle_beta   90.00
_cell.angle_gamma   90.00
#
_symmetry.space_group_name_H-M   'P 1'
#
loop_
_entity.id
_entity.type
_entity.pdbx_description
1 polymer ?
#
loop_
_entity_poly.entity_id
_entity_poly.type
_entity_poly.pdbx_seq_one_letter_code
_entity_poly.pdbx_strand_id
1 'polypeptide(L)'
;MIFDPIFAPMYLPKVEDNPDAKGAYADVIRAARASGSPVSQIWNLFAFAPEAAVHLERFTEAIMRGPGPLSPGMRELIAAYTSVRNQCMF
;
A
#
# COMPACT_ATOMS: atom_id res chain seq x y z
N MET A 1 -28.24 1.22 -2.67
CA MET A 1 -27.17 0.90 -1.70
C MET A 1 -25.85 1.12 -2.40
N ILE A 2 -25.25 2.29 -2.19
CA ILE A 2 -23.92 2.59 -2.71
C ILE A 2 -22.95 1.92 -1.73
N PHE A 3 -22.27 0.85 -2.16
CA PHE A 3 -21.07 0.38 -1.47
C PHE A 3 -20.08 1.55 -1.54
N ASP A 4 -19.77 2.18 -0.41
CA ASP A 4 -18.70 3.16 -0.32
C ASP A 4 -17.36 2.40 -0.38
N PRO A 5 -16.64 2.39 -1.51
CA PRO A 5 -15.47 1.53 -1.71
C PRO A 5 -14.28 1.93 -0.83
N ILE A 6 -14.31 3.14 -0.27
CA ILE A 6 -13.17 3.76 0.41
C ILE A 6 -12.88 3.08 1.77
N PHE A 7 -13.82 2.32 2.32
CA PHE A 7 -13.70 1.66 3.63
C PHE A 7 -13.91 0.15 3.60
N ALA A 8 -13.83 -0.50 2.44
CA ALA A 8 -13.91 -1.96 2.40
C ALA A 8 -12.75 -2.57 3.20
N PRO A 9 -13.02 -3.53 4.12
CA PRO A 9 -11.95 -4.22 4.84
C PRO A 9 -11.06 -4.99 3.85
N MET A 10 -9.80 -5.24 4.20
CA MET A 10 -8.90 -6.01 3.34
C MET A 10 -9.36 -7.46 3.15
N TYR A 11 -10.28 -7.94 4.00
CA TYR A 11 -10.74 -9.32 4.09
C TYR A 11 -9.60 -10.30 4.40
N LEU A 12 -8.53 -9.82 5.05
CA LEU A 12 -7.39 -10.61 5.50
C LEU A 12 -7.17 -10.41 7.01
N PRO A 13 -8.02 -10.99 7.88
CA PRO A 13 -7.97 -10.72 9.33
C PRO A 13 -6.61 -11.05 9.96
N LYS A 14 -5.95 -12.11 9.47
CA LYS A 14 -4.63 -12.52 9.96
C LYS A 14 -3.52 -11.52 9.61
N VAL A 15 -3.75 -10.62 8.65
CA VAL A 15 -2.83 -9.55 8.27
C VAL A 15 -3.22 -8.27 9.01
N GLU A 16 -4.50 -7.90 9.01
CA GLU A 16 -5.02 -6.66 9.63
C GLU A 16 -4.87 -6.64 11.16
N ASP A 17 -5.03 -7.80 11.80
CA ASP A 17 -5.00 -7.98 13.24
C ASP A 17 -3.75 -8.73 13.73
N ASN A 18 -2.69 -8.82 12.90
CA ASN A 18 -1.48 -9.54 13.26
C ASN A 18 -0.82 -8.94 14.53
N PRO A 19 -0.84 -9.62 15.69
CA PRO A 19 -0.25 -9.08 16.92
C PRO A 19 1.28 -9.04 16.85
N ASP A 20 1.88 -9.83 15.96
CA ASP A 20 3.32 -9.95 15.78
C ASP A 20 3.89 -9.00 14.73
N ALA A 21 3.07 -8.11 14.16
CA ALA A 21 3.48 -7.12 13.18
C ALA A 21 4.57 -6.19 13.76
N LYS A 22 5.71 -6.09 13.07
CA LYS A 22 6.90 -5.35 13.51
C LYS A 22 7.47 -4.50 12.38
N GLY A 23 8.32 -3.54 12.76
CA GLY A 23 9.01 -2.65 11.81
C GLY A 23 8.22 -1.36 11.52
N ALA A 24 8.77 -0.55 10.61
CA ALA A 24 8.32 0.83 10.40
C ALA A 24 6.83 0.94 10.08
N TYR A 25 6.27 0.06 9.25
CA TYR A 25 4.82 0.10 8.93
C TYR A 25 3.94 -0.27 10.11
N ALA A 26 4.35 -1.20 10.97
CA ALA A 26 3.61 -1.49 12.20
C ALA A 26 3.58 -0.26 13.12
N ASP A 27 4.68 0.48 13.19
CA ASP A 27 4.78 1.72 13.98
C ASP A 27 3.87 2.82 13.41
N VAL A 28 3.89 3.02 12.09
CA VAL A 28 3.04 4.00 11.39
C VAL A 28 1.56 3.65 11.52
N ILE A 29 1.19 2.37 11.40
CA ILE A 29 -0.19 1.92 11.61
C ILE A 29 -0.65 2.23 13.03
N ARG A 30 0.16 1.92 14.05
CA ARG A 30 -0.20 2.22 15.44
C ARG A 30 -0.36 3.71 15.67
N ALA A 31 0.52 4.54 15.12
CA ALA A 31 0.43 5.99 15.21
C ALA A 31 -0.85 6.53 14.54
N ALA A 32 -1.15 6.07 13.32
CA ALA A 32 -2.35 6.47 12.58
C ALA A 32 -3.64 6.05 13.31
N ARG A 33 -3.70 4.82 13.83
CA ARG A 33 -4.84 4.34 14.64
C ARG A 33 -5.00 5.17 15.93
N ALA A 34 -3.90 5.49 16.62
CA ALA A 34 -3.93 6.28 17.84
C ALA A 34 -4.39 7.74 17.61
N SER A 35 -4.10 8.31 16.44
CA SER A 35 -4.55 9.66 16.07
C SER A 35 -5.92 9.69 15.38
N GLY A 36 -6.56 8.54 15.14
CA GLY A 36 -7.80 8.43 14.36
C GLY A 36 -7.63 8.75 12.87
N SER A 37 -6.40 8.74 12.36
CA SER A 37 -6.11 8.96 10.94
C SER A 37 -6.42 7.71 10.12
N PRO A 38 -6.85 7.85 8.85
CA PRO A 38 -7.00 6.70 7.96
C PRO A 38 -5.70 5.92 7.82
N VAL A 39 -5.79 4.60 7.92
CA VAL A 39 -4.68 3.67 7.67
C VAL A 39 -4.74 3.25 6.22
N SER A 40 -3.68 3.49 5.45
CA SER A 40 -3.59 2.88 4.12
C SER A 40 -3.51 1.37 4.28
N GLN A 41 -4.38 0.64 3.58
CA GLN A 41 -4.43 -0.80 3.71
C GLN A 41 -3.10 -1.47 3.33
N ILE A 42 -2.26 -0.86 2.47
CA ILE A 42 -1.00 -1.49 2.02
C ILE A 42 -0.02 -1.65 3.16
N TRP A 43 -0.10 -0.77 4.16
CA TRP A 43 0.77 -0.82 5.32
C TRP A 43 0.59 -2.11 6.10
N ASN A 44 -0.62 -2.69 6.13
CA ASN A 44 -0.85 -3.98 6.80
C ASN A 44 -0.08 -5.10 6.08
N LEU A 45 -0.08 -5.11 4.75
CA LEU A 45 0.69 -6.09 3.96
C LEU A 45 2.20 -5.92 4.15
N PHE A 46 2.68 -4.68 4.20
CA PHE A 46 4.10 -4.40 4.41
C PHE A 46 4.57 -4.75 5.82
N ALA A 47 3.74 -4.52 6.83
CA ALA A 47 4.01 -4.95 8.20
C ALA A 47 3.94 -6.48 8.38
N PHE A 48 3.12 -7.17 7.57
CA PHE A 48 3.01 -8.63 7.56
C PHE A 48 4.24 -9.32 6.95
N ALA A 49 4.81 -8.77 5.87
CA ALA A 49 5.95 -9.36 5.17
C ALA A 49 7.09 -8.35 4.93
N PRO A 50 7.77 -7.87 6.00
CA PRO A 50 8.72 -6.76 5.90
C PRO A 50 9.94 -7.05 5.02
N GLU A 51 10.41 -8.31 4.98
CA GLU A 51 11.53 -8.71 4.13
C GLU A 51 11.19 -8.62 2.63
N ALA A 52 9.94 -8.88 2.25
CA ALA A 52 9.50 -8.69 0.87
C ALA A 52 9.20 -7.21 0.58
N ALA A 53 8.59 -6.51 1.53
CA ALA A 53 8.17 -5.11 1.40
C ALA A 53 9.35 -4.19 1.07
N VAL A 54 10.49 -4.36 1.75
CA VAL A 54 11.68 -3.51 1.50
C VAL A 54 12.18 -3.59 0.05
N HIS A 55 12.07 -4.75 -0.59
CA HIS A 55 12.46 -4.90 -2.00
C HIS A 55 11.45 -4.25 -2.94
N LEU A 56 10.16 -4.43 -2.67
CA LEU A 56 9.08 -3.82 -3.45
C LEU A 56 9.11 -2.29 -3.37
N GLU A 57 9.36 -1.73 -2.19
CA GLU A 57 9.48 -0.27 -1.99
C GLU A 57 10.65 0.31 -2.77
N ARG A 58 11.84 -0.31 -2.65
CA ARG A 58 13.03 0.13 -3.39
C ARG A 58 12.81 0.07 -4.89
N PHE A 59 12.19 -1.01 -5.37
CA PHE A 59 11.85 -1.15 -6.77
C PHE A 59 10.86 -0.08 -7.23
N THR A 60 9.79 0.14 -6.47
CA THR A 60 8.78 1.16 -6.78
C THR A 60 9.37 2.55 -6.80
N GLU A 61 10.24 2.89 -5.84
CA GLU A 61 10.92 4.19 -5.80
C GLU A 61 11.82 4.39 -7.03
N ALA A 62 12.66 3.40 -7.33
CA ALA A 62 13.55 3.45 -8.49
C ALA A 62 12.76 3.58 -9.81
N ILE A 63 11.68 2.82 -9.96
CA ILE A 63 10.88 2.80 -11.20
C ILE A 63 9.96 4.01 -11.31
N MET A 64 9.37 4.52 -10.22
CA MET A 64 8.38 5.61 -10.32
C MET A 64 9.01 7.00 -10.22
N ARG A 65 10.09 7.15 -9.45
CA ARG A 65 10.69 8.46 -9.12
C ARG A 65 12.15 8.61 -9.56
N GLY A 66 12.82 7.49 -9.86
CA GLY A 66 14.21 7.52 -10.34
C GLY A 66 14.39 8.14 -11.74
N PRO A 67 15.61 8.58 -12.09
CA PRO A 67 15.93 9.14 -13.40
C PRO A 67 15.51 8.20 -14.55
N GLY A 68 15.00 8.76 -15.64
CA GLY A 68 14.64 7.97 -16.81
C GLY A 68 13.90 8.77 -17.88
N PRO A 69 13.63 8.17 -19.04
CA PRO A 69 13.07 8.87 -20.20
C PRO A 69 11.58 9.23 -20.05
N LEU A 70 10.88 8.58 -19.12
CA LEU A 70 9.47 8.86 -18.81
C LEU A 70 9.38 9.83 -17.63
N SER A 71 8.53 10.85 -17.75
CA SER A 71 8.19 11.72 -16.63
C SER A 71 7.44 10.95 -15.53
N PRO A 72 7.50 11.39 -14.26
CA PRO A 72 6.74 10.74 -13.19
C PRO A 72 5.25 10.60 -13.51
N GLY A 73 4.62 11.65 -14.06
CA GLY A 73 3.19 11.60 -14.44
C GLY A 73 2.87 10.55 -15.50
N MET A 74 3.76 10.30 -16.48
CA MET A 74 3.55 9.24 -17.48
C MET A 74 3.63 7.85 -16.83
N ARG A 75 4.52 7.67 -15.85
CA ARG A 75 4.66 6.40 -15.12
C ARG A 75 3.41 6.13 -14.28
N GLU A 76 2.87 7.15 -13.62
CA GLU A 76 1.59 7.05 -12.90
C GLU A 76 0.42 6.72 -13.83
N LEU A 77 0.37 7.33 -15.04
CA LEU A 77 -0.66 6.98 -16.03
C LEU A 77 -0.60 5.51 -16.44
N ILE A 78 0.60 4.97 -16.66
CA ILE A 78 0.79 3.54 -16.97
C ILE A 78 0.34 2.67 -15.79
N ALA A 79 0.73 3.02 -14.56
CA ALA A 79 0.37 2.29 -13.35
C ALA A 79 -1.14 2.28 -13.12
N ALA A 80 -1.80 3.43 -13.26
CA ALA A 80 -3.26 3.56 -13.12
C ALA A 80 -3.99 2.78 -14.22
N TYR A 81 -3.57 2.92 -15.48
CA TYR A 81 -4.19 2.20 -16.60
C TYR A 81 -4.10 0.68 -16.43
N THR A 82 -2.91 0.18 -16.07
CA THR A 82 -2.70 -1.27 -15.87
C THR A 82 -3.40 -1.78 -14.62
N SER A 83 -3.47 -1.00 -13.54
CA SER A 83 -4.24 -1.35 -12.32
C SER A 83 -5.72 -1.52 -12.62
N VAL A 84 -6.32 -0.60 -13.37
CA VAL A 84 -7.74 -0.72 -13.81
C VAL A 84 -7.95 -1.97 -14.65
N ARG A 85 -7.03 -2.27 -15.58
CA ARG A 85 -7.09 -3.48 -16.42
C ARG A 85 -6.96 -4.77 -15.62
N ASN A 86 -6.21 -4.74 -14.51
CA ASN A 86 -6.04 -5.85 -13.58
C ASN A 86 -7.09 -5.89 -12.47
N GLN A 87 -8.08 -4.99 -12.48
CA GLN A 87 -9.08 -4.86 -11.42
C GLN A 87 -8.46 -4.69 -10.02
N CYS A 88 -7.30 -4.04 -9.96
CA CYS A 88 -6.61 -3.73 -8.73
C CYS A 88 -7.16 -2.42 -8.16
N MET A 89 -8.12 -2.53 -7.24
CA MET A 89 -8.85 -1.41 -6.63
C MET A 89 -8.21 -0.91 -5.33
N PHE A 90 -6.88 -1.04 -5.24
CA PHE A 90 -6.11 -0.79 -4.03
C PHE A 90 -6.47 0.54 -3.34
#